data_AF-A0A819H663-F1
#
_entry.id   AF-A0A819H663-F1
#
_cell.length_a   1.000
_cell.length_b   1.000
_cell.length_c   1.000
_cell.angle_alpha   90.00
_cell.angle_beta   90.00
_cell.angle_gamma   90.00
#
_symmetry.space_group_name_H-M   'P 1'
#
loop_
_entity.id
_entity.type
_entity.pdbx_description
1 polymer ?
#
loop_
_entity_poly.entity_id
_entity_poly.type
_entity_poly.pdbx_seq_one_letter_code
_entity_poly.pdbx_strand_id
1 'polypeptide(L)'
;MASEWLKLADDGDHYRLAFDRKGSWSQKYNLAWQRFFDWNLFPTSVAQKEMMYYFKHQNLFGLPLDNRADYAKIDWIVWTACLAETKEDFQALVNPLYDFLNISESRVPFTDLYDTKTGRQVAFQARSVVGGVYLPLLIPCSSSDEYM
;
A
#
# COMPACT_ATOMS: atom_id res chain seq x y z
N MET A 1 19.43 11.54 6.59
CA MET A 1 18.02 11.86 6.31
C MET A 1 17.10 10.69 6.67
N ALA A 2 17.27 9.48 6.11
CA ALA A 2 16.43 8.32 6.47
C ALA A 2 16.51 7.92 7.95
N SER A 3 17.72 7.88 8.52
CA SER A 3 17.94 7.59 9.95
C SER A 3 17.25 8.57 10.91
N GLU A 4 17.13 9.83 10.51
CA GLU A 4 16.43 10.85 11.30
C GLU A 4 14.92 10.72 11.16
N TRP A 5 14.44 10.42 9.94
CA TRP A 5 13.03 10.11 9.70
C TRP A 5 12.57 8.95 10.58
N LEU A 6 13.37 7.88 10.70
CA LEU A 6 13.04 6.74 11.56
C LEU A 6 12.77 7.16 13.00
N LYS A 7 13.57 8.08 13.56
CA LYS A 7 13.39 8.55 14.94
C LYS A 7 12.16 9.44 15.09
N LEU A 8 11.95 10.35 14.15
CA LEU A 8 10.87 11.35 14.23
C LEU A 8 9.51 10.76 13.92
N ALA A 9 9.45 9.79 13.00
CA ALA A 9 8.21 9.18 12.55
C ALA A 9 7.77 7.99 13.41
N ASP A 10 8.66 7.36 14.20
CA ASP A 10 8.30 6.16 14.96
C ASP A 10 7.19 6.43 15.98
N ASP A 11 6.16 5.60 15.92
CA ASP A 11 5.03 5.57 16.85
C ASP A 11 4.93 4.24 17.60
N GLY A 12 5.97 3.40 17.51
CA GLY A 12 6.04 2.09 18.14
C GLY A 12 5.74 0.99 17.14
N ASP A 13 4.46 0.70 16.92
CA ASP A 13 4.00 -0.38 16.03
C ASP A 13 3.79 0.05 14.56
N HIS A 14 3.98 1.34 14.26
CA HIS A 14 3.95 1.92 12.91
C HIS A 14 4.66 3.29 12.88
N TYR A 15 4.70 3.92 11.71
CA TYR A 15 5.24 5.26 11.48
C TYR A 15 4.14 6.29 11.16
N ARG A 16 4.27 7.46 11.78
CA ARG A 16 3.29 8.55 11.72
C ARG A 16 2.99 9.05 10.31
N LEU A 17 1.77 9.54 10.10
CA LEU A 17 1.41 10.30 8.88
C LEU A 17 2.22 11.61 8.82
N ALA A 18 2.35 12.31 9.95
CA ALA A 18 3.15 13.52 10.11
C ALA A 18 3.85 13.50 11.48
N PHE A 19 5.06 14.08 11.56
CA PHE A 19 5.92 13.96 12.75
C PHE A 19 5.26 14.45 14.05
N ASP A 20 4.40 15.47 13.96
CA ASP A 20 3.67 16.08 15.06
C ASP A 20 2.33 15.38 15.39
N ARG A 21 1.94 14.36 14.62
CA ARG A 21 0.65 13.66 14.76
C ARG A 21 0.82 12.25 15.32
N LYS A 22 0.89 12.14 16.64
CA LYS A 22 0.86 10.84 17.34
C LYS A 22 -0.45 10.09 17.08
N GLY A 23 -0.37 8.77 16.98
CA GLY A 23 -1.48 7.86 16.69
C GLY A 23 -1.98 7.92 15.25
N SER A 24 -1.25 8.59 14.35
CA SER A 24 -1.63 8.69 12.93
C SER A 24 -0.82 7.75 12.07
N TRP A 25 -1.35 7.32 10.93
CA TRP A 25 -0.63 6.43 10.02
C TRP A 25 -0.96 6.74 8.58
N SER A 26 -0.11 6.30 7.67
CA SER A 26 -0.36 6.34 6.24
C SER A 26 0.41 5.23 5.56
N GLN A 27 -0.12 4.72 4.45
CA GLN A 27 0.64 3.81 3.60
C GLN A 27 2.00 4.41 3.22
N LYS A 28 3.08 3.66 3.40
CA LYS A 28 4.43 4.03 2.96
C LYS A 28 4.72 3.47 1.57
N TYR A 29 3.76 3.62 0.64
CA TYR A 29 3.82 3.09 -0.73
C TYR A 29 5.10 3.49 -1.49
N ASN A 30 5.68 4.66 -1.19
CA ASN A 30 6.93 5.11 -1.81
C ASN A 30 8.16 4.27 -1.41
N LEU A 31 8.06 3.44 -0.38
CA LEU A 31 9.12 2.46 -0.07
C LEU A 31 9.27 1.40 -1.17
N ALA A 32 8.28 1.23 -2.06
CA ALA A 32 8.36 0.30 -3.18
C ALA A 32 9.49 0.67 -4.15
N TRP A 33 9.77 1.97 -4.30
CA TRP A 33 10.85 2.46 -5.15
C TRP A 33 12.22 2.00 -4.67
N GLN A 34 12.39 1.73 -3.38
CA GLN A 34 13.65 1.20 -2.88
C GLN A 34 13.93 -0.19 -3.44
N ARG A 35 12.90 -1.05 -3.59
CA ARG A 35 13.04 -2.37 -4.20
C ARG A 35 13.25 -2.26 -5.70
N PHE A 36 12.51 -1.37 -6.35
CA PHE A 36 12.64 -1.14 -7.78
C PHE A 36 14.06 -0.70 -8.19
N PHE A 37 14.68 0.20 -7.43
CA PHE A 37 16.01 0.73 -7.72
C PHE A 37 17.16 0.03 -6.96
N ASP A 38 16.87 -1.03 -6.19
CA ASP A 38 17.84 -1.68 -5.30
C ASP A 38 18.56 -0.69 -4.35
N TRP A 39 17.77 0.19 -3.73
CA TRP A 39 18.26 1.16 -2.76
C TRP A 39 18.11 0.65 -1.34
N ASN A 40 19.21 0.67 -0.58
CA ASN A 40 19.21 0.34 0.85
C ASN A 40 19.00 1.60 1.72
N LEU A 41 17.92 2.35 1.46
CA LEU A 41 17.63 3.60 2.19
C LEU A 41 17.01 3.36 3.56
N PHE A 42 16.17 2.34 3.67
CA PHE A 42 15.49 1.97 4.90
C PHE A 42 15.74 0.48 5.21
N PRO A 43 15.93 0.10 6.49
CA PRO A 43 16.05 -1.31 6.83
C PRO A 43 14.72 -2.04 6.55
N THR A 44 14.79 -3.33 6.22
CA THR A 44 13.62 -4.18 5.94
C THR A 44 12.60 -4.19 7.09
N SER A 45 13.06 -4.02 8.33
CA SER A 45 12.21 -3.90 9.51
C SER A 45 11.19 -2.75 9.45
N VAL A 46 11.42 -1.73 8.62
CA VAL A 46 10.44 -0.67 8.36
C VAL A 46 9.23 -1.22 7.61
N ALA A 47 9.48 -1.95 6.53
CA ALA A 47 8.42 -2.57 5.73
C ALA A 47 7.66 -3.61 6.56
N GLN A 48 8.37 -4.48 7.29
CA GLN A 48 7.75 -5.47 8.17
C GLN A 48 6.84 -4.83 9.23
N LYS A 49 7.32 -3.77 9.91
CA LYS A 49 6.53 -3.03 10.90
C LYS A 49 5.24 -2.47 10.29
N GLU A 50 5.35 -1.80 9.15
CA GLU A 50 4.20 -1.22 8.45
C GLU A 50 3.22 -2.28 7.97
N MET A 51 3.69 -3.38 7.37
CA MET A 51 2.83 -4.48 6.90
C MET A 51 2.01 -5.09 8.03
N MET A 52 2.64 -5.37 9.18
CA MET A 52 1.92 -5.86 10.37
C MET A 52 0.84 -4.90 10.85
N TYR A 53 1.06 -3.59 10.71
CA TYR A 53 0.07 -2.58 11.06
C TYR A 53 -1.08 -2.55 10.03
N TYR A 54 -0.77 -2.63 8.75
CA TYR A 54 -1.75 -2.57 7.66
C TYR A 54 -2.74 -3.72 7.68
N PHE A 55 -2.29 -4.95 7.99
CA PHE A 55 -3.19 -6.10 8.08
C PHE A 55 -4.31 -5.93 9.12
N LYS A 56 -4.09 -5.11 10.16
CA LYS A 56 -5.11 -4.79 11.18
C LYS A 56 -6.13 -3.74 10.70
N HIS A 57 -5.85 -3.03 9.62
CA HIS A 57 -6.62 -1.87 9.14
C HIS A 57 -7.23 -2.08 7.75
N GLN A 58 -7.01 -3.25 7.14
CA GLN A 58 -7.52 -3.57 5.83
C GLN A 58 -9.05 -3.77 5.89
N ASN A 59 -9.77 -3.08 5.00
CA ASN A 59 -11.21 -3.21 4.84
C ASN A 59 -11.53 -4.21 3.71
N LEU A 60 -12.82 -4.50 3.52
CA LEU A 60 -13.33 -5.47 2.54
C LEU A 60 -12.78 -5.26 1.13
N PHE A 61 -12.66 -4.01 0.68
CA PHE A 61 -12.22 -3.66 -0.67
C PHE A 61 -10.82 -3.07 -0.72
N GLY A 62 -10.05 -3.12 0.37
CA GLY A 62 -8.64 -2.73 0.39
C GLY A 62 -8.22 -1.92 1.60
N LEU A 63 -6.96 -1.52 1.58
CA LEU A 63 -6.33 -0.73 2.64
C LEU A 63 -6.55 0.78 2.40
N PRO A 64 -7.11 1.53 3.38
CA PRO A 64 -7.21 2.99 3.31
C PRO A 64 -5.84 3.67 3.14
N LEU A 65 -5.82 4.86 2.54
CA LEU A 65 -4.59 5.66 2.39
C LEU A 65 -3.89 5.93 3.74
N ASP A 66 -4.70 6.28 4.72
CA ASP A 66 -4.31 6.74 6.05
C ASP A 66 -5.53 6.77 6.97
N ASN A 67 -5.34 7.18 8.22
CA ASN A 67 -6.42 7.22 9.21
C ASN A 67 -7.40 8.39 9.08
N ARG A 68 -7.35 9.22 8.04
CA ARG A 68 -8.25 10.38 7.89
C ARG A 68 -9.58 10.02 7.23
N ALA A 69 -9.60 8.96 6.42
CA ALA A 69 -10.78 8.51 5.70
C ALA A 69 -10.59 7.10 5.15
N ASP A 70 -11.69 6.41 4.85
CA ASP A 70 -11.69 5.04 4.34
C ASP A 70 -11.49 4.93 2.81
N TYR A 71 -11.06 6.00 2.13
CA TYR A 71 -10.78 5.92 0.69
C TYR A 71 -9.38 5.34 0.41
N ALA A 72 -9.27 4.62 -0.72
CA ALA A 72 -8.05 4.01 -1.21
C ALA A 72 -7.68 4.51 -2.60
N LYS A 73 -6.38 4.40 -2.91
CA LYS A 73 -5.86 4.47 -4.28
C LYS A 73 -5.31 3.12 -4.69
N ILE A 74 -5.77 2.61 -5.82
CA ILE A 74 -5.46 1.24 -6.25
C ILE A 74 -3.95 1.06 -6.48
N ASP A 75 -3.30 2.06 -7.08
CA ASP A 75 -1.86 2.04 -7.36
C ASP A 75 -1.07 2.05 -6.05
N TRP A 76 -1.51 2.83 -5.07
CA TRP A 76 -0.83 2.89 -3.76
C TRP A 76 -1.00 1.60 -2.97
N ILE A 77 -2.16 0.93 -3.05
CA ILE A 77 -2.34 -0.40 -2.44
C ILE A 77 -1.34 -1.39 -3.06
N VAL A 78 -1.24 -1.43 -4.38
CA VAL A 78 -0.31 -2.35 -5.07
C VAL A 78 1.15 -2.04 -4.72
N TRP A 79 1.53 -0.76 -4.69
CA TRP A 79 2.89 -0.37 -4.30
C TRP A 79 3.19 -0.71 -2.84
N THR A 80 2.21 -0.55 -1.95
CA THR A 80 2.32 -1.00 -0.56
C THR A 80 2.44 -2.53 -0.48
N ALA A 81 1.70 -3.28 -1.30
CA ALA A 81 1.82 -4.73 -1.37
C ALA A 81 3.23 -5.17 -1.80
N CYS A 82 3.90 -4.42 -2.68
CA CYS A 82 5.30 -4.67 -3.04
C CYS A 82 6.28 -4.57 -1.86
N LEU A 83 5.86 -4.16 -0.65
CA LEU A 83 6.69 -4.18 0.56
C LEU A 83 6.66 -5.53 1.28
N ALA A 84 5.73 -6.42 0.93
CA ALA A 84 5.60 -7.75 1.51
C ALA A 84 6.84 -8.62 1.25
N GLU A 85 7.21 -9.46 2.20
CA GLU A 85 8.33 -10.42 2.05
C GLU A 85 7.89 -11.76 1.48
N THR A 86 6.59 -12.05 1.54
CA THR A 86 6.01 -13.29 1.04
C THR A 86 4.94 -12.99 0.00
N LYS A 87 4.69 -13.97 -0.86
CA LYS A 87 3.60 -13.91 -1.83
C LYS A 87 2.25 -13.86 -1.14
N GLU A 88 2.12 -14.57 -0.02
CA GLU A 88 0.91 -14.61 0.79
C GLU A 88 0.57 -13.22 1.35
N ASP A 89 1.56 -12.51 1.88
CA ASP A 89 1.39 -11.14 2.40
C ASP A 89 1.08 -10.14 1.27
N PHE A 90 1.72 -10.30 0.11
CA PHE A 90 1.41 -9.51 -1.08
C PHE A 90 -0.05 -9.73 -1.51
N GLN A 91 -0.46 -10.99 -1.65
CA GLN A 91 -1.81 -11.37 -2.03
C GLN A 91 -2.85 -10.92 -1.00
N ALA A 92 -2.51 -10.94 0.30
CA ALA A 92 -3.41 -10.46 1.34
C ALA A 92 -3.80 -8.99 1.15
N LEU A 93 -2.89 -8.13 0.65
CA LEU A 93 -3.21 -6.73 0.34
C LEU A 93 -3.88 -6.53 -1.04
N VAL A 94 -3.60 -7.42 -2.01
CA VAL A 94 -4.10 -7.28 -3.39
C VAL A 94 -5.47 -7.94 -3.59
N ASN A 95 -5.77 -9.05 -2.92
CA ASN A 95 -7.05 -9.77 -3.07
C ASN A 95 -8.28 -8.88 -2.83
N PRO A 96 -8.30 -7.94 -1.86
CA PRO A 96 -9.41 -7.00 -1.73
C PRO A 96 -9.64 -6.10 -2.96
N LEU A 97 -8.61 -5.83 -3.77
CA LEU A 97 -8.77 -5.14 -5.06
C LEU A 97 -9.48 -6.02 -6.10
N TYR A 98 -9.23 -7.32 -6.06
CA TYR A 98 -9.97 -8.28 -6.89
C TYR A 98 -11.45 -8.29 -6.49
N ASP A 99 -11.75 -8.33 -5.19
CA ASP A 99 -13.12 -8.25 -4.70
C ASP A 99 -13.79 -6.92 -5.09
N PHE A 100 -13.06 -5.81 -5.00
CA PHE A 100 -13.54 -4.51 -5.48
C PHE A 100 -13.94 -4.55 -6.96
N LEU A 101 -13.11 -5.13 -7.81
CA LEU A 101 -13.39 -5.25 -9.25
C LEU A 101 -14.52 -6.23 -9.56
N ASN A 102 -14.65 -7.29 -8.76
CA ASN A 102 -15.54 -8.40 -9.05
C ASN A 102 -16.97 -8.17 -8.53
N ILE A 103 -17.12 -7.66 -7.30
CA ILE A 103 -18.41 -7.61 -6.61
C ILE A 103 -18.90 -6.20 -6.26
N SER A 104 -18.13 -5.13 -6.50
CA SER A 104 -18.61 -3.79 -6.16
C SER A 104 -19.82 -3.35 -7.01
N GLU A 105 -20.65 -2.49 -6.42
CA GLU A 105 -21.79 -1.87 -7.11
C GLU A 105 -21.38 -0.76 -8.08
N SER A 106 -20.10 -0.39 -8.10
CA SER A 106 -19.57 0.64 -8.99
C SER A 106 -19.76 0.24 -10.45
N ARG A 107 -20.25 1.16 -11.29
CA ARG A 107 -20.50 0.94 -12.73
C ARG A 107 -19.65 1.86 -13.61
N VAL A 108 -18.55 2.36 -13.07
CA VAL A 108 -17.55 3.15 -13.81
C VAL A 108 -16.36 2.27 -14.21
N PRO A 109 -15.60 2.66 -15.26
CA PRO A 109 -14.32 2.01 -15.55
C PRO A 109 -13.40 2.03 -14.33
N PHE A 110 -12.54 1.00 -14.18
CA PHE A 110 -11.66 0.79 -13.02
C PHE A 110 -11.11 2.10 -12.44
N THR A 111 -11.75 2.57 -11.36
CA THR A 111 -11.44 3.85 -10.74
C THR A 111 -10.25 3.70 -9.81
N ASP A 112 -9.43 4.74 -9.77
CA ASP A 112 -8.26 4.80 -8.91
C ASP A 112 -8.53 5.43 -7.53
N LEU A 113 -9.75 5.91 -7.24
CA LEU A 113 -10.09 6.45 -5.92
C LEU A 113 -11.51 6.08 -5.50
N TYR A 114 -11.60 5.19 -4.51
CA TYR A 114 -12.84 4.54 -4.09
C TYR A 114 -12.85 4.33 -2.58
N ASP A 115 -14.04 4.10 -2.03
CA ASP A 115 -14.24 3.80 -0.61
C ASP A 115 -13.98 2.31 -0.35
N THR A 116 -13.06 2.00 0.57
CA THR A 116 -12.61 0.63 0.84
C THR A 116 -13.60 -0.23 1.63
N LYS A 117 -14.64 0.36 2.22
CA LYS A 117 -15.68 -0.38 2.94
C LYS A 117 -16.83 -0.76 2.02
N THR A 118 -17.18 0.12 1.10
CA THR A 118 -18.37 0.00 0.23
C THR A 118 -18.06 -0.29 -1.23
N GLY A 119 -16.81 -0.07 -1.68
CA GLY A 119 -16.43 -0.22 -3.08
C GLY A 119 -17.04 0.85 -3.97
N ARG A 120 -17.61 1.92 -3.40
CA ARG A 120 -18.18 3.01 -4.20
C ARG A 120 -17.08 3.94 -4.67
N GLN A 121 -17.15 4.33 -5.93
CA GLN A 121 -16.29 5.37 -6.47
C GLN A 121 -16.44 6.65 -5.62
N VAL A 122 -15.33 7.26 -5.25
CA VAL A 122 -15.30 8.55 -4.57
C VAL A 122 -15.03 9.65 -5.60
N ALA A 123 -13.97 9.50 -6.39
CA ALA A 123 -13.63 10.39 -7.49
C ALA A 123 -12.66 9.70 -8.46
N PHE A 124 -12.28 10.39 -9.53
CA PHE A 124 -11.37 9.91 -10.57
C PHE A 124 -11.83 8.65 -11.33
N GLN A 125 -11.68 8.67 -12.64
CA GLN A 125 -12.06 7.54 -13.50
C GLN A 125 -11.26 7.61 -14.79
N ALA A 126 -11.00 6.45 -15.39
CA ALA A 126 -10.32 6.34 -16.68
C ALA A 126 -8.99 7.12 -16.75
N ARG A 127 -8.23 7.16 -15.65
CA ARG A 127 -6.94 7.85 -15.59
C ARG A 127 -5.80 6.87 -15.84
N SER A 128 -4.74 7.35 -16.50
CA SER A 128 -3.53 6.56 -16.76
C SER A 128 -2.81 6.07 -15.50
N VAL A 129 -3.05 6.71 -14.35
CA VAL A 129 -2.49 6.30 -13.05
C VAL A 129 -2.86 4.86 -12.68
N VAL A 130 -3.95 4.31 -13.22
CA VAL A 130 -4.32 2.90 -13.07
C VAL A 130 -3.18 1.98 -13.53
N GLY A 131 -2.34 2.41 -14.48
CA GLY A 131 -1.14 1.66 -14.88
C GLY A 131 -0.11 1.45 -13.76
N GLY A 132 -0.20 2.19 -12.65
CA GLY A 132 0.64 1.97 -11.47
C GLY A 132 0.50 0.57 -10.86
N VAL A 133 -0.61 -0.14 -11.12
CA VAL A 133 -0.80 -1.54 -10.69
C VAL A 133 0.20 -2.52 -11.32
N TYR A 134 0.91 -2.12 -12.38
CA TYR A 134 1.91 -2.96 -13.05
C TYR A 134 3.31 -2.87 -12.42
N LEU A 135 3.53 -2.06 -11.38
CA LEU A 135 4.83 -1.98 -10.69
C LEU A 135 5.42 -3.36 -10.29
N PRO A 136 4.64 -4.35 -9.79
CA PRO A 136 5.18 -5.66 -9.43
C PRO A 136 5.89 -6.37 -10.58
N LEU A 137 5.47 -6.14 -11.83
CA LEU A 137 6.10 -6.75 -13.01
C LEU A 137 7.47 -6.14 -13.33
N LEU A 138 7.78 -4.99 -12.74
CA LEU A 138 9.00 -4.23 -13.02
C LEU A 138 10.04 -4.35 -11.89
N ILE A 139 9.64 -4.82 -10.70
CA ILE A 139 10.56 -4.99 -9.58
C ILE A 139 11.44 -6.22 -9.87
N PRO A 140 12.78 -6.09 -9.82
CA PRO A 140 13.68 -7.21 -10.02
C PRO A 140 13.42 -8.32 -8.99
N CYS A 141 13.32 -9.55 -9.46
CA CYS A 141 13.29 -10.72 -8.61
C CYS A 141 14.67 -10.85 -7.93
N SER A 142 14.78 -10.58 -6.63
CA SER A 142 16.04 -10.83 -5.92
C SER A 142 16.25 -12.34 -5.81
N SER A 143 17.48 -12.79 -5.56
CA SER A 143 17.81 -14.23 -5.44
C SER A 143 17.10 -14.97 -4.28
N SER A 144 16.33 -14.25 -3.46
CA SER A 144 15.41 -14.80 -2.46
C SER A 144 13.93 -14.83 -2.89
N ASP A 145 13.59 -14.29 -4.06
CA ASP A 145 12.21 -14.04 -4.53
C ASP A 145 11.74 -15.03 -5.61
N GLU A 146 12.36 -16.21 -5.73
CA GLU A 146 12.08 -17.23 -6.77
C GLU A 146 10.61 -17.73 -6.81
N TYR A 147 9.73 -17.20 -5.96
CA TYR A 147 8.33 -17.59 -5.81
C TYR A 147 7.29 -16.46 -5.82
N MET A 148 7.65 -15.20 -6.17
CA MET A 148 6.63 -14.16 -6.47
C MET A 148 5.84 -14.51 -7.73
#